data_AF-A0A661QET2-F1
#
_entry.id   AF-A0A661QET2-F1
#
_cell.length_a   1.000
_cell.length_b   1.000
_cell.length_c   1.000
_cell.angle_alpha   90.00
_cell.angle_beta   90.00
_cell.angle_gamma   90.00
#
_symmetry.space_group_name_H-M   'P 1'
#
loop_
_entity.id
_entity.type
_entity.pdbx_description
1 polymer ?
#
loop_
_entity_poly.entity_id
_entity_poly.type
_entity_poly.pdbx_seq_one_letter_code
_entity_poly.pdbx_strand_id
1 'polypeptide(L)'
;RQLIAAGSFREDLYHRLSELIIEVPSLNQRREDIPDLAVHFLGRLFQAYRQPEQSSDEAPSLTTEAKDLLKRHHFTGNIRELRSILLRAMLFRQSKIIHVDEIERAIQPQASSNIDKSEPGQTALAEQLAENILRKILAGQHDFWEAVYHPYAKQELTREVVIKLIEKGRTEGATTMPKLARLLCACDPADGSDEEKKSFYRFKNFLYKTVRIN
;
A
#
# COMPACT_ATOMS: atom_id res chain seq x y z
N ARG A 1 21.52 19.80 10.66
CA ARG A 1 22.22 21.08 10.90
C ARG A 1 21.92 22.16 9.84
N GLN A 2 21.85 21.84 8.54
CA GLN A 2 21.45 22.81 7.50
C GLN A 2 20.10 23.49 7.78
N LEU A 3 19.10 22.76 8.28
CA LEU A 3 17.79 23.34 8.63
C LEU A 3 17.83 24.28 9.86
N ILE A 4 18.78 24.09 10.77
CA ILE A 4 19.02 25.00 11.91
C ILE A 4 19.66 26.29 11.39
N ALA A 5 20.69 26.16 10.55
CA ALA A 5 21.35 27.29 9.90
C ALA A 5 20.39 28.11 9.01
N ALA A 6 19.41 27.46 8.38
CA ALA A 6 18.36 28.09 7.59
C ALA A 6 17.20 28.67 8.44
N GLY A 7 17.30 28.67 9.78
CA GLY A 7 16.26 29.16 10.69
C GLY A 7 14.95 28.35 10.68
N SER A 8 14.90 27.25 9.93
CA SER A 8 13.71 26.42 9.74
C SER A 8 13.56 25.34 10.81
N PHE A 9 14.57 25.17 11.67
CA PHE A 9 14.55 24.24 12.79
C PHE A 9 15.18 24.89 14.03
N ARG A 10 14.50 24.75 15.17
CA ARG A 10 14.94 25.32 16.44
C ARG A 10 16.14 24.55 17.01
N GLU A 11 17.18 25.27 17.36
CA GLU A 11 18.42 24.71 17.90
C GLU A 11 18.23 24.08 19.28
N ASP A 12 17.49 24.74 20.18
CA ASP A 12 17.20 24.23 21.52
C ASP A 12 16.41 22.91 21.49
N LEU A 13 15.48 22.79 20.54
CA LEU A 13 14.73 21.56 20.30
C LEU A 13 15.62 20.45 19.72
N TYR A 14 16.54 20.78 18.81
CA TYR A 14 17.50 19.82 18.27
C TYR A 14 18.33 19.20 19.40
N HIS A 15 18.84 20.02 20.32
CA HIS A 15 19.65 19.52 21.43
C HIS A 15 18.87 18.61 22.38
N ARG A 16 17.59 18.88 22.64
CA ARG A 16 16.73 18.00 23.46
C ARG A 16 16.39 16.67 22.77
N LEU A 17 16.20 16.69 21.46
CA LEU A 17 15.87 15.47 20.70
C LEU A 17 17.10 14.60 20.38
N SER A 18 18.28 15.20 20.33
CA SER A 18 19.53 14.52 19.92
C SER A 18 20.29 13.88 21.08
N GLU A 19 19.72 13.81 22.28
CA GLU A 19 20.37 13.25 23.46
C GLU A 19 20.70 11.75 23.28
N LEU A 20 19.86 11.04 22.51
CA LEU A 20 20.11 9.68 22.05
C LEU A 20 19.73 9.57 20.57
N ILE A 21 20.72 9.34 19.70
CA ILE A 21 20.52 9.13 18.27
C ILE A 21 20.56 7.63 17.98
N ILE A 22 19.45 7.08 17.49
CA ILE A 22 19.39 5.72 16.95
C ILE A 22 19.40 5.82 15.43
N GLU A 23 20.48 5.36 14.81
CA GLU A 23 20.56 5.26 13.36
C GLU A 23 19.85 3.99 12.90
N VAL A 24 18.80 4.15 12.09
CA VAL A 24 18.09 3.02 11.49
C VAL A 24 18.76 2.69 10.16
N PRO A 25 19.37 1.49 10.00
CA PRO A 25 20.02 1.13 8.76
C PRO A 25 19.00 1.01 7.63
N SER A 26 19.37 1.54 6.46
CA SER A 26 18.66 1.30 5.21
C SER A 26 18.66 -0.18 4.86
N LEU A 27 17.69 -0.62 4.06
CA LEU A 27 17.61 -2.02 3.62
C LEU A 27 18.88 -2.45 2.85
N ASN A 28 19.51 -1.52 2.13
CA ASN A 28 20.76 -1.75 1.40
C ASN A 28 21.96 -2.04 2.31
N GLN A 29 21.92 -1.61 3.58
CA GLN A 29 22.97 -1.86 4.58
C GLN A 29 22.75 -3.19 5.32
N ARG A 30 21.57 -3.81 5.20
CA ARG A 30 21.19 -5.08 5.85
C ARG A 30 20.64 -6.08 4.84
N ARG A 31 21.40 -6.33 3.78
CA ARG A 31 20.96 -7.19 2.65
C ARG A 31 20.67 -8.63 3.05
N GLU A 32 21.31 -9.11 4.11
CA GLU A 32 21.10 -10.47 4.63
C GLU A 32 19.71 -10.68 5.23
N ASP A 33 19.05 -9.62 5.70
CA ASP A 33 17.69 -9.69 6.26
C ASP A 33 16.61 -9.75 5.16
N ILE A 34 16.95 -9.39 3.92
CA ILE A 34 15.99 -9.23 2.83
C ILE A 34 15.20 -10.52 2.53
N PRO A 35 15.81 -11.72 2.46
CA PRO A 35 15.07 -12.95 2.24
C PRO A 35 14.00 -13.24 3.30
N ASP A 36 14.32 -13.04 4.58
CA ASP A 36 13.39 -13.29 5.69
C ASP A 36 12.28 -12.25 5.73
N LEU A 37 12.63 -10.98 5.52
CA LEU A 37 11.66 -9.90 5.36
C LEU A 37 10.73 -10.16 4.17
N ALA A 38 11.26 -10.69 3.07
CA ALA A 38 10.48 -10.99 1.88
C ALA A 38 9.47 -12.10 2.14
N VAL A 39 9.87 -13.19 2.81
CA VAL A 39 8.96 -14.27 3.22
C VAL A 39 7.87 -13.73 4.15
N HIS A 40 8.26 -12.95 5.17
CA HIS A 40 7.32 -12.37 6.12
C HIS A 40 6.28 -11.47 5.41
N PHE A 41 6.73 -10.52 4.60
CA PHE A 41 5.82 -9.61 3.91
C PHE A 41 4.96 -10.31 2.88
N LEU A 42 5.50 -11.29 2.16
CA LEU A 42 4.72 -12.07 1.19
C LEU A 42 3.58 -12.83 1.87
N GLY A 43 3.83 -13.46 3.03
CA GLY A 43 2.79 -14.10 3.82
C GLY A 43 1.72 -13.12 4.30
N ARG A 44 2.12 -11.93 4.78
CA ARG A 44 1.17 -10.89 5.20
C ARG A 44 0.33 -10.34 4.04
N LEU A 45 0.96 -10.13 2.88
CA LEU A 45 0.27 -9.68 1.67
C LEU A 45 -0.72 -10.75 1.19
N PHE A 46 -0.32 -12.03 1.22
CA PHE A 46 -1.22 -13.12 0.87
C PHE A 46 -2.42 -13.17 1.81
N GLN A 47 -2.21 -13.06 3.13
CA GLN A 47 -3.32 -13.04 4.09
C GLN A 47 -4.30 -11.89 3.83
N ALA A 48 -3.81 -10.71 3.48
CA ALA A 48 -4.64 -9.53 3.21
C ALA A 48 -5.41 -9.65 1.88
N TYR A 49 -4.79 -10.25 0.85
CA TYR A 49 -5.29 -10.16 -0.53
C TYR A 49 -5.76 -11.48 -1.13
N ARG A 50 -5.61 -12.61 -0.44
CA ARG A 50 -6.14 -13.89 -0.91
C ARG A 50 -7.64 -13.82 -1.12
N GLN A 51 -8.11 -14.60 -2.08
CA GLN A 51 -9.53 -14.84 -2.27
C GLN A 51 -10.06 -15.70 -1.11
N PRO A 52 -11.35 -15.59 -0.76
CA PRO A 52 -11.95 -16.37 0.33
C PRO A 52 -11.80 -17.89 0.15
N GLU A 53 -11.75 -18.33 -1.10
CA GLU A 53 -11.63 -19.75 -1.50
C GLU A 53 -10.21 -20.31 -1.35
N GLN A 54 -9.19 -19.44 -1.31
CA GLN A 54 -7.79 -19.87 -1.23
C GLN A 54 -7.43 -20.23 0.21
N SER A 55 -6.91 -21.43 0.44
CA SER A 55 -6.41 -21.84 1.76
C SER A 55 -5.14 -21.08 2.16
N SER A 56 -4.85 -21.00 3.46
CA SER A 56 -3.58 -20.49 3.97
C SER A 56 -2.37 -21.26 3.42
N ASP A 57 -2.56 -22.55 3.11
CA ASP A 57 -1.52 -23.41 2.54
C ASP A 57 -1.18 -23.07 1.09
N GLU A 58 -1.96 -22.21 0.43
CA GLU A 58 -1.69 -21.70 -0.92
C GLU A 58 -0.82 -20.44 -0.91
N ALA A 59 -0.30 -20.05 0.26
CA ALA A 59 0.62 -18.93 0.38
C ALA A 59 1.83 -19.12 -0.57
N PRO A 60 2.16 -18.10 -1.38
CA PRO A 60 3.24 -18.21 -2.32
C PRO A 60 4.61 -18.24 -1.63
N SER A 61 5.54 -18.97 -2.25
CA SER A 61 6.94 -19.06 -1.83
C SER A 61 7.86 -18.44 -2.87
N LEU A 62 9.03 -17.98 -2.46
CA LEU A 62 10.07 -17.46 -3.37
C LEU A 62 11.12 -18.54 -3.62
N THR A 63 11.54 -18.69 -4.88
CA THR A 63 12.75 -19.44 -5.24
C THR A 63 14.01 -18.81 -4.62
N THR A 64 15.09 -19.59 -4.56
CA THR A 64 16.38 -19.10 -4.06
C THR A 64 16.90 -17.96 -4.94
N GLU A 65 16.77 -18.11 -6.26
CA GLU A 65 17.18 -17.14 -7.26
C GLU A 65 16.40 -15.82 -7.13
N ALA A 66 15.09 -15.90 -6.87
CA ALA A 66 14.24 -14.74 -6.60
C ALA A 66 14.71 -13.97 -5.34
N LYS A 67 15.04 -14.69 -4.26
CA LYS A 67 15.57 -14.09 -3.03
C LYS A 67 16.92 -13.43 -3.26
N ASP A 68 17.82 -14.09 -4.00
CA ASP A 68 19.14 -13.56 -4.33
C ASP A 68 19.06 -12.30 -5.19
N LEU A 69 18.12 -12.25 -6.13
CA LEU A 69 17.86 -11.05 -6.93
C LEU A 69 17.41 -9.89 -6.05
N LEU A 70 16.48 -10.13 -5.11
CA LEU A 70 16.06 -9.11 -4.14
C LEU A 70 17.23 -8.63 -3.28
N LYS A 71 18.17 -9.50 -2.88
CA LYS A 71 19.38 -9.09 -2.14
C LYS A 71 20.30 -8.17 -2.94
N ARG A 72 20.37 -8.35 -4.26
CA ARG A 72 21.24 -7.56 -5.15
C ARG A 72 20.63 -6.20 -5.50
N HIS A 73 19.30 -6.10 -5.49
CA HIS A 73 18.55 -4.89 -5.79
C HIS A 73 18.92 -3.71 -4.88
N HIS A 74 18.96 -2.50 -5.46
CA HIS A 74 19.21 -1.26 -4.72
C HIS A 74 17.90 -0.59 -4.34
N PHE A 75 17.53 -0.66 -3.06
CA PHE A 75 16.26 -0.11 -2.57
C PHE A 75 16.37 1.37 -2.24
N THR A 76 15.79 2.22 -3.07
CA THR A 76 15.65 3.67 -2.80
C THR A 76 14.46 3.95 -1.87
N GLY A 77 13.42 3.11 -1.93
CA GLY A 77 12.22 3.18 -1.10
C GLY A 77 12.24 2.25 0.13
N ASN A 78 13.38 1.63 0.44
CA ASN A 78 13.55 0.69 1.56
C ASN A 78 12.43 -0.38 1.61
N ILE A 79 11.86 -0.62 2.80
CA ILE A 79 10.82 -1.63 3.04
C ILE A 79 9.59 -1.41 2.15
N ARG A 80 9.22 -0.14 1.89
CA ARG A 80 8.04 0.18 1.08
C ARG A 80 8.20 -0.32 -0.36
N GLU A 81 9.40 -0.18 -0.90
CA GLU A 81 9.72 -0.68 -2.24
C GLU A 81 9.74 -2.20 -2.29
N LEU A 82 10.38 -2.86 -1.31
CA LEU A 82 10.35 -4.32 -1.17
C LEU A 82 8.92 -4.87 -1.16
N ARG A 83 8.04 -4.29 -0.33
CA ARG A 83 6.63 -4.69 -0.26
C ARG A 83 5.90 -4.51 -1.59
N SER A 84 6.21 -3.43 -2.33
CA SER A 84 5.60 -3.17 -3.64
C SER A 84 6.04 -4.19 -4.69
N ILE A 85 7.33 -4.54 -4.71
CA ILE A 85 7.86 -5.60 -5.59
C ILE A 85 7.18 -6.93 -5.27
N LEU A 86 7.10 -7.31 -3.99
CA LEU A 86 6.49 -8.57 -3.57
C LEU A 86 5.00 -8.63 -3.86
N LEU A 87 4.26 -7.53 -3.67
CA LEU A 87 2.85 -7.47 -4.02
C LEU A 87 2.64 -7.67 -5.53
N ARG A 88 3.47 -7.02 -6.37
CA ARG A 88 3.43 -7.21 -7.83
C ARG A 88 3.72 -8.65 -8.22
N ALA A 89 4.82 -9.22 -7.72
CA ALA A 89 5.20 -10.59 -8.01
C ALA A 89 4.13 -11.59 -7.53
N MET A 90 3.56 -11.37 -6.34
CA MET A 90 2.47 -12.19 -5.81
C MET A 90 1.25 -12.19 -6.73
N LEU A 91 0.84 -11.05 -7.25
CA LEU A 91 -0.40 -10.94 -8.02
C LEU A 91 -0.25 -11.43 -9.47
N PHE A 92 0.93 -11.26 -10.07
CA PHE A 92 1.22 -11.75 -11.43
C PHE A 92 1.78 -13.16 -11.46
N ARG A 93 1.86 -13.84 -10.30
CA ARG A 93 2.40 -15.18 -10.23
C ARG A 93 1.56 -16.15 -11.04
N GLN A 94 2.22 -17.01 -11.81
CA GLN A 94 1.53 -18.07 -12.56
C GLN A 94 1.34 -19.33 -11.71
N SER A 95 2.10 -19.45 -10.63
CA SER A 95 2.07 -20.62 -9.75
C SER A 95 2.21 -20.21 -8.28
N LYS A 96 2.15 -21.19 -7.38
CA LYS A 96 2.45 -20.97 -5.96
C LYS A 96 3.91 -20.54 -5.74
N ILE A 97 4.83 -20.94 -6.61
CA ILE A 97 6.25 -20.61 -6.51
C ILE A 97 6.51 -19.37 -7.37
N ILE A 98 7.06 -18.33 -6.74
CA ILE A 98 7.50 -17.10 -7.39
C ILE A 98 8.95 -17.27 -7.83
N HIS A 99 9.15 -17.27 -9.15
CA HIS A 99 10.44 -17.41 -9.82
C HIS A 99 11.13 -16.05 -10.00
N VAL A 100 12.42 -16.11 -10.34
CA VAL A 100 13.25 -14.91 -10.55
C VAL A 100 12.66 -13.96 -11.60
N ASP A 101 12.13 -14.50 -12.71
CA ASP A 101 11.53 -13.71 -13.80
C ASP A 101 10.35 -12.84 -13.33
N GLU A 102 9.55 -13.35 -12.38
CA GLU A 102 8.41 -12.63 -11.82
C GLU A 102 8.89 -11.48 -10.92
N ILE A 103 10.01 -11.68 -10.22
CA ILE A 103 10.66 -10.62 -9.44
C ILE A 103 11.34 -9.61 -10.37
N GLU A 104 12.01 -10.02 -11.45
CA GLU A 104 12.61 -9.08 -12.41
C GLU A 104 11.57 -8.16 -13.02
N ARG A 105 10.45 -8.72 -13.47
CA ARG A 105 9.30 -7.96 -13.97
C ARG A 105 8.73 -7.02 -12.89
N ALA A 106 8.70 -7.47 -11.64
CA ALA A 106 8.24 -6.66 -10.53
C ALA A 106 9.25 -5.58 -10.09
N ILE A 107 10.55 -5.77 -10.29
CA ILE A 107 11.63 -4.83 -9.94
C ILE A 107 11.75 -3.70 -10.95
N GLN A 108 11.37 -3.93 -12.20
CA GLN A 108 11.33 -2.91 -13.23
C GLN A 108 9.94 -2.22 -13.21
N PRO A 109 9.69 -1.21 -12.35
CA PRO A 109 8.71 -0.22 -12.73
C PRO A 109 9.33 0.50 -13.92
N GLN A 110 8.59 0.56 -15.02
CA GLN A 110 8.81 1.50 -16.09
C GLN A 110 9.32 2.83 -15.54
N ALA A 111 10.44 3.27 -16.08
CA ALA A 111 11.32 4.29 -15.56
C ALA A 111 10.59 5.49 -14.96
N SER A 112 11.11 5.95 -13.82
CA SER A 112 10.83 7.26 -13.24
C SER A 112 11.30 8.38 -14.19
N SER A 113 10.52 8.73 -15.22
CA SER A 113 10.56 10.06 -15.87
C SER A 113 9.44 10.20 -16.91
N ASN A 114 8.68 11.28 -16.73
CA ASN A 114 7.69 11.89 -17.63
C ASN A 114 6.22 11.54 -17.41
N ILE A 115 5.51 12.64 -17.18
CA ILE A 115 4.09 12.88 -17.25
C ILE A 115 3.56 12.26 -18.54
N ASP A 116 2.40 11.60 -18.40
CA ASP A 116 1.48 11.17 -19.45
C ASP A 116 1.61 9.72 -19.96
N LYS A 117 0.46 9.03 -19.88
CA LYS A 117 0.14 7.66 -20.32
C LYS A 117 0.51 6.50 -19.38
N SER A 118 -0.50 6.13 -18.59
CA SER A 118 -0.67 4.86 -17.88
C SER A 118 -0.22 3.66 -18.70
N GLU A 119 0.75 2.89 -18.21
CA GLU A 119 1.04 1.56 -18.73
C GLU A 119 -0.06 0.57 -18.32
N PRO A 120 -0.53 -0.30 -19.24
CA PRO A 120 -1.68 -1.18 -19.02
C PRO A 120 -1.52 -2.12 -17.82
N GLY A 121 -0.30 -2.59 -17.52
CA GLY A 121 -0.07 -3.64 -16.51
C GLY A 121 -0.21 -3.18 -15.06
N GLN A 122 0.36 -2.03 -14.69
CA GLN A 122 0.30 -1.51 -13.30
C GLN A 122 -1.09 -0.94 -12.97
N THR A 123 -1.71 -0.28 -13.95
CA THR A 123 -3.09 0.20 -13.84
C THR A 123 -4.06 -0.97 -13.73
N ALA A 124 -3.93 -2.01 -14.56
CA ALA A 124 -4.76 -3.21 -14.45
C ALA A 124 -4.62 -3.92 -13.10
N LEU A 125 -3.42 -3.94 -12.51
CA LEU A 125 -3.18 -4.54 -11.20
C LEU A 125 -3.89 -3.79 -10.08
N ALA A 126 -3.70 -2.46 -10.05
CA ALA A 126 -4.35 -1.61 -9.07
C ALA A 126 -5.87 -1.68 -9.23
N GLU A 127 -6.37 -1.79 -10.46
CA GLU A 127 -7.78 -1.97 -10.77
C GLU A 127 -8.33 -3.31 -10.29
N GLN A 128 -7.63 -4.43 -10.52
CA GLN A 128 -8.04 -5.74 -10.03
C GLN A 128 -8.09 -5.78 -8.50
N LEU A 129 -7.10 -5.17 -7.84
CA LEU A 129 -7.08 -5.15 -6.39
C LEU A 129 -8.17 -4.24 -5.82
N ALA A 130 -8.36 -3.06 -6.40
CA ALA A 130 -9.45 -2.16 -6.07
C ALA A 130 -10.83 -2.82 -6.25
N GLU A 131 -11.02 -3.56 -7.34
CA GLU A 131 -12.22 -4.34 -7.61
C GLU A 131 -12.47 -5.38 -6.51
N ASN A 132 -11.45 -6.15 -6.15
CA ASN A 132 -11.58 -7.16 -5.10
C ASN A 132 -11.91 -6.54 -3.74
N ILE A 133 -11.30 -5.41 -3.40
CA ILE A 133 -11.59 -4.67 -2.17
C ILE A 133 -13.05 -4.18 -2.19
N LEU A 134 -13.49 -3.56 -3.29
CA LEU A 134 -14.85 -3.05 -3.43
C LEU A 134 -15.87 -4.18 -3.27
N ARG A 135 -15.67 -5.30 -3.95
CA ARG A 135 -16.54 -6.48 -3.85
C ARG A 135 -16.66 -7.00 -2.42
N LYS A 136 -15.56 -7.09 -1.68
CA LYS A 136 -15.57 -7.53 -0.26
C LYS A 136 -16.38 -6.56 0.62
N ILE A 137 -16.27 -5.26 0.38
CA ILE A 137 -17.05 -4.25 1.11
C ILE A 137 -18.54 -4.34 0.78
N LEU A 138 -18.88 -4.44 -0.52
CA LEU A 138 -20.27 -4.56 -0.97
C LEU A 138 -20.93 -5.87 -0.51
N ALA A 139 -20.15 -6.94 -0.36
CA ALA A 139 -20.59 -8.20 0.23
C ALA A 139 -20.75 -8.14 1.76
N GLY A 140 -20.47 -7.00 2.40
CA GLY A 140 -20.58 -6.80 3.85
C GLY A 140 -19.51 -7.52 4.66
N GLN A 141 -18.42 -7.99 4.02
CA GLN A 141 -17.35 -8.73 4.70
C GLN A 141 -16.37 -7.82 5.44
N HIS A 142 -16.21 -6.58 4.96
CA HIS A 142 -15.33 -5.57 5.53
C HIS A 142 -15.92 -4.17 5.36
N ASP A 143 -15.48 -3.23 6.19
CA ASP A 143 -15.73 -1.80 5.99
C ASP A 143 -14.52 -1.08 5.36
N PHE A 144 -14.67 0.20 5.06
CA PHE A 144 -13.58 1.04 4.56
C PHE A 144 -12.36 1.05 5.48
N TRP A 145 -12.57 1.05 6.79
CA TRP A 145 -11.49 1.20 7.75
C TRP A 145 -10.60 -0.04 7.74
N GLU A 146 -11.19 -1.22 7.78
CA GLU A 146 -10.52 -2.51 7.74
C GLU A 146 -9.90 -2.82 6.38
N ALA A 147 -10.62 -2.55 5.29
CA ALA A 147 -10.18 -2.95 3.95
C ALA A 147 -9.26 -1.91 3.29
N VAL A 148 -9.32 -0.64 3.72
CA VAL A 148 -8.60 0.47 3.06
C VAL A 148 -7.71 1.22 4.03
N TYR A 149 -8.29 1.86 5.06
CA TYR A 149 -7.54 2.78 5.92
C TYR A 149 -6.43 2.09 6.70
N HIS A 150 -6.73 0.99 7.39
CA HIS A 150 -5.77 0.26 8.21
C HIS A 150 -4.67 -0.40 7.36
N PRO A 151 -4.98 -1.09 6.24
CA PRO A 151 -3.97 -1.58 5.32
C PRO A 151 -3.11 -0.44 4.77
N TYR A 152 -3.68 0.70 4.40
CA TYR A 152 -2.91 1.85 3.95
C TYR A 152 -1.99 2.40 5.05
N ALA A 153 -2.48 2.57 6.28
CA ALA A 153 -1.70 3.06 7.41
C ALA A 153 -0.54 2.13 7.78
N LYS A 154 -0.72 0.82 7.61
CA LYS A 154 0.32 -0.21 7.79
C LYS A 154 1.22 -0.40 6.55
N GLN A 155 1.06 0.43 5.52
CA GLN A 155 1.80 0.36 4.25
C GLN A 155 1.58 -0.97 3.49
N GLU A 156 0.43 -1.59 3.71
CA GLU A 156 -0.07 -2.80 3.02
C GLU A 156 -0.83 -2.49 1.75
N LEU A 157 -1.37 -1.28 1.63
CA LEU A 157 -2.10 -0.80 0.46
C LEU A 157 -1.38 0.41 -0.15
N THR A 158 -1.27 0.44 -1.46
CA THR A 158 -0.65 1.57 -2.16
C THR A 158 -1.67 2.67 -2.44
N ARG A 159 -1.18 3.90 -2.60
CA ARG A 159 -2.01 5.06 -2.98
C ARG A 159 -2.79 4.82 -4.28
N GLU A 160 -2.16 4.20 -5.26
CA GLU A 160 -2.76 3.94 -6.57
C GLU A 160 -3.99 3.03 -6.45
N VAL A 161 -3.93 1.99 -5.63
CA VAL A 161 -5.06 1.09 -5.40
C VAL A 161 -6.22 1.84 -4.75
N VAL A 162 -5.93 2.73 -3.79
CA VAL A 162 -6.98 3.56 -3.18
C VAL A 162 -7.62 4.46 -4.24
N ILE A 163 -6.85 5.10 -5.12
CA ILE A 163 -7.40 5.92 -6.20
C ILE A 163 -8.32 5.09 -7.10
N LYS A 164 -7.86 3.92 -7.55
CA LYS A 164 -8.66 3.01 -8.39
C LYS A 164 -9.93 2.52 -7.69
N LEU A 165 -9.88 2.32 -6.37
CA LEU A 165 -11.06 1.98 -5.58
C LEU A 165 -12.08 3.12 -5.58
N ILE A 166 -11.63 4.36 -5.38
CA ILE A 166 -12.51 5.53 -5.41
C ILE A 166 -13.09 5.76 -6.82
N GLU A 167 -12.27 5.62 -7.87
CA GLU A 167 -12.73 5.71 -9.27
C GLU A 167 -13.82 4.67 -9.56
N LYS A 168 -13.63 3.40 -9.17
CA LYS A 168 -14.63 2.35 -9.32
C LYS A 168 -15.91 2.63 -8.53
N GLY A 169 -15.80 3.06 -7.28
CA GLY A 169 -16.96 3.44 -6.48
C GLY A 169 -17.77 4.59 -7.11
N ARG A 170 -17.09 5.57 -7.72
CA ARG A 170 -17.75 6.65 -8.49
C ARG A 170 -18.49 6.08 -9.71
N THR A 171 -17.91 5.12 -10.43
CA THR A 171 -18.53 4.44 -11.58
C THR A 171 -19.76 3.62 -11.19
N GLU A 172 -19.81 3.05 -9.99
CA GLU A 172 -21.01 2.37 -9.46
C GLU A 172 -22.11 3.33 -8.95
N GLY A 173 -21.96 4.64 -9.16
CA GLY A 173 -22.99 5.63 -8.89
C GLY A 173 -22.79 6.44 -7.60
N ALA A 174 -21.71 6.19 -6.85
CA ALA A 174 -21.34 6.99 -5.69
C ALA A 174 -20.55 8.26 -6.08
N THR A 175 -21.21 9.15 -6.82
CA THR A 175 -20.59 10.36 -7.39
C THR A 175 -20.27 11.45 -6.36
N THR A 176 -20.94 11.44 -5.20
CA THR A 176 -20.73 12.42 -4.12
C THR A 176 -19.98 11.80 -2.94
N MET A 177 -19.27 12.63 -2.18
CA MET A 177 -18.49 12.16 -1.03
C MET A 177 -19.31 11.46 0.05
N PRO A 178 -20.53 11.93 0.40
CA PRO A 178 -21.41 11.18 1.30
C PRO A 178 -21.86 9.83 0.74
N LYS A 179 -22.17 9.77 -0.57
CA LYS A 179 -22.53 8.49 -1.22
C LYS A 179 -21.35 7.52 -1.22
N LEU A 180 -20.14 8.02 -1.45
CA LEU A 180 -18.92 7.20 -1.45
C LEU A 180 -18.62 6.66 -0.05
N ALA A 181 -18.82 7.48 0.98
CA ALA A 181 -18.65 7.07 2.37
C ALA A 181 -19.65 5.97 2.75
N ARG A 182 -20.90 6.08 2.30
CA ARG A 182 -21.92 5.04 2.51
C ARG A 182 -21.63 3.76 1.70
N LEU A 183 -21.26 3.89 0.42
CA LEU A 183 -20.92 2.75 -0.45
C LEU A 183 -19.77 1.92 0.12
N LEU A 184 -18.75 2.59 0.65
CA LEU A 184 -17.59 1.93 1.25
C LEU A 184 -17.80 1.56 2.73
N CYS A 185 -19.03 1.70 3.25
CA CYS A 185 -19.36 1.43 4.65
C CYS A 185 -18.46 2.19 5.65
N ALA A 186 -17.96 3.37 5.29
CA ALA A 186 -17.07 4.16 6.16
C ALA A 186 -17.82 4.87 7.30
N CYS A 187 -19.06 5.29 7.01
CA CYS A 187 -19.98 5.97 7.91
C CYS A 187 -21.35 6.09 7.24
N ASP A 188 -22.42 6.28 8.02
CA ASP A 188 -23.71 6.75 7.52
C ASP A 188 -23.88 8.27 7.76
N PRO A 189 -23.59 9.12 6.76
CA PRO A 189 -23.73 10.56 6.91
C PRO A 189 -25.19 11.06 7.06
N ALA A 190 -26.20 10.20 6.87
CA ALA A 190 -27.60 10.55 7.09
C ALA A 190 -28.06 10.37 8.55
N ASP A 191 -27.32 9.61 9.35
CA ASP A 191 -27.69 9.28 10.74
C ASP A 191 -27.50 10.48 11.69
N GLY A 192 -26.77 11.52 11.26
CA GLY A 192 -26.70 12.82 11.93
C GLY A 192 -26.01 12.84 13.29
N SER A 193 -25.59 11.67 13.81
CA SER A 193 -24.87 11.52 15.07
C SER A 193 -23.48 12.17 15.01
N ASP A 194 -22.99 12.61 16.15
CA ASP A 194 -21.67 13.27 16.21
C ASP A 194 -20.51 12.29 15.98
N GLU A 195 -20.72 10.99 16.22
CA GLU A 195 -19.76 9.94 15.89
C GLU A 195 -19.66 9.74 14.37
N GLU A 196 -20.80 9.66 13.67
CA GLU A 196 -20.85 9.50 12.22
C GLU A 196 -20.28 10.74 11.50
N LYS A 197 -20.53 11.95 12.02
CA LYS A 197 -19.88 13.18 11.52
C LYS A 197 -18.35 13.11 11.65
N LYS A 198 -17.83 12.68 12.79
CA LYS A 198 -16.38 12.55 13.01
C LYS A 198 -15.76 11.52 12.06
N SER A 199 -16.42 10.36 11.90
CA SER A 199 -16.02 9.32 10.95
C SER A 199 -16.00 9.85 9.52
N PHE A 200 -17.03 10.58 9.09
CA PHE A 200 -17.09 11.23 7.78
C PHE A 200 -15.95 12.23 7.56
N TYR A 201 -15.65 13.07 8.55
CA TYR A 201 -14.52 14.02 8.46
C TYR A 201 -13.17 13.31 8.35
N ARG A 202 -12.97 12.23 9.11
CA ARG A 202 -11.73 11.43 9.05
C ARG A 202 -11.60 10.76 7.68
N PHE A 203 -12.67 10.18 7.16
CA PHE A 203 -12.73 9.56 5.83
C PHE A 203 -12.37 10.60 4.75
N LYS A 204 -13.04 11.75 4.78
CA LYS A 204 -12.79 12.86 3.85
C LYS A 204 -11.34 13.35 3.92
N ASN A 205 -10.81 13.57 5.13
CA ASN A 205 -9.43 14.03 5.32
C ASN A 205 -8.41 13.01 4.80
N PHE A 206 -8.65 11.73 5.03
CA PHE A 206 -7.79 10.68 4.49
C PHE A 206 -7.74 10.76 2.96
N LEU A 207 -8.88 10.86 2.29
CA LEU A 207 -8.93 10.91 0.83
C LEU A 207 -8.28 12.19 0.25
N TYR A 208 -8.58 13.36 0.79
CA TYR A 208 -8.07 14.62 0.22
C TYR A 208 -6.67 15.02 0.70
N LYS A 209 -6.31 14.75 1.96
CA LYS A 209 -5.02 15.18 2.53
C LYS A 209 -3.94 14.11 2.40
N THR A 210 -4.31 12.85 2.63
CA THR A 210 -3.36 11.72 2.62
C THR A 210 -3.23 11.12 1.22
N VAL A 211 -4.34 10.72 0.63
CA VAL A 211 -4.37 10.11 -0.71
C VAL A 211 -4.33 11.18 -1.79
N ARG A 212 -4.81 12.41 -1.53
CA ARG A 212 -4.88 13.50 -2.50
C ARG A 212 -5.61 13.09 -3.77
N ILE A 213 -6.87 12.67 -3.60
CA ILE A 213 -7.78 12.46 -4.74
C ILE A 213 -8.22 13.82 -5.30
N ASN A 214 -8.38 13.89 -6.63
CA ASN A 214 -8.94 15.04 -7.33
C ASN A 214 -10.47 14.97 -7.43
#